data_AF-A0A0C9UCE7-F1
#
_entry.id   AF-A0A0C9UCE7-F1
#
_cell.length_a   1.000
_cell.length_b   1.000
_cell.length_c   1.000
_cell.angle_alpha   90.00
_cell.angle_beta   90.00
_cell.angle_gamma   90.00
#
_symmetry.space_group_name_H-M   'P 1'
#
loop_
_entity.id
_entity.type
_entity.pdbx_description
1 polymer ?
#
loop_
_entity_poly.entity_id
_entity_poly.type
_entity_poly.pdbx_seq_one_letter_code
_entity_poly.pdbx_strand_id
1 'polypeptide(L)'
;MGHQEPAVEFLTDFEERLEVVQIQREVLHALLSKLGTPQGEYVLQVKCLENALLNIMELHNGYAESYNLYVMKLLIFKVSDCRDSRLTQSTWEAIIADTQNSVMPEQQMANISAIVSALASCFFPSEAAFPLDIITLMLEKLALENRHVISQGWKPQTLATGGVPYGSIFDAFQNLNESQILLFNVQEAVQFLSSDIAILISDWLEEAIRPQLRVLCNDFPVNLLDDAVNQYLRELDPQ
;
A
#
# COMPACT_ATOMS: atom_id res chain seq x y z
N MET A 1 35.20 24.01 19.97
CA MET A 1 34.22 22.95 19.62
C MET A 1 32.82 23.56 19.49
N GLY A 2 32.60 24.53 18.59
CA GLY A 2 31.32 25.28 18.51
C GLY A 2 31.02 25.85 17.12
N HIS A 3 31.56 25.25 16.06
CA HIS A 3 31.27 25.62 14.66
C HIS A 3 30.63 24.47 13.87
N GLN A 4 30.56 23.27 14.44
CA GLN A 4 29.95 22.12 13.77
C GLN A 4 28.44 22.03 14.01
N GLU A 5 27.95 22.41 15.21
CA GLU A 5 26.51 22.49 15.50
C GLU A 5 25.71 23.39 14.53
N PRO A 6 26.10 24.64 14.23
CA PRO A 6 25.31 25.49 13.33
C PRO A 6 25.37 25.03 11.86
N ALA A 7 26.40 24.29 11.46
CA ALA A 7 26.51 23.74 10.12
C ALA A 7 25.62 22.50 9.94
N VAL A 8 25.51 21.66 10.97
CA VAL A 8 24.61 20.49 10.96
C VAL A 8 23.16 20.93 10.97
N GLU A 9 22.78 21.89 11.83
CA GLU A 9 21.42 22.43 11.87
C GLU A 9 20.99 23.06 10.53
N PHE A 10 21.89 23.82 9.89
CA PHE A 10 21.64 24.38 8.56
C PHE A 10 21.48 23.31 7.48
N LEU A 11 22.29 22.25 7.51
CA LEU A 11 22.17 21.15 6.54
C LEU A 11 20.85 20.40 6.70
N THR A 12 20.43 20.13 7.94
CA THR A 12 19.14 19.50 8.22
C THR A 12 17.97 20.35 7.76
N ASP A 13 17.94 21.66 8.08
CA ASP A 13 16.91 22.58 7.58
C ASP A 13 16.89 22.68 6.05
N PHE A 14 18.07 22.60 5.41
CA PHE A 14 18.17 22.58 3.95
C PHE A 14 17.65 21.26 3.35
N GLU A 15 17.97 20.12 3.95
CA GLU A 15 17.49 18.80 3.55
C GLU A 15 15.97 18.70 3.68
N GLU A 16 15.40 19.12 4.80
CA GLU A 16 13.94 19.16 5.01
C GLU A 16 13.25 20.03 3.95
N ARG A 17 13.80 21.21 3.64
CA ARG A 17 13.26 22.08 2.58
C ARG A 17 13.36 21.44 1.20
N LEU A 18 14.43 20.71 0.91
CA LEU A 18 14.58 20.00 -0.36
C LEU A 18 13.54 18.89 -0.52
N GLU A 19 13.24 18.14 0.55
CA GLU A 19 12.18 17.14 0.53
C GLU A 19 10.81 17.77 0.24
N VAL A 20 10.51 18.91 0.89
CA VAL A 20 9.27 19.65 0.65
C VAL A 20 9.19 20.16 -0.79
N VAL A 21 10.29 20.69 -1.36
CA VAL A 21 10.35 21.09 -2.77
C VAL A 21 10.06 19.91 -3.71
N GLN A 22 10.60 18.73 -3.41
CA GLN A 22 10.36 17.53 -4.22
C GLN A 22 8.88 17.13 -4.17
N ILE A 23 8.28 17.06 -2.98
CA ILE A 23 6.85 16.77 -2.82
C ILE A 23 6.02 17.79 -3.59
N GLN A 24 6.32 19.08 -3.42
CA GLN A 24 5.59 20.16 -4.07
C GLN A 24 5.63 20.04 -5.60
N ARG A 25 6.77 19.63 -6.17
CA ARG A 25 6.89 19.35 -7.59
C ARG A 25 6.03 18.16 -8.04
N GLU A 26 6.01 17.07 -7.27
CA GLU A 26 5.15 15.91 -7.56
C GLU A 26 3.67 16.28 -7.48
N VAL A 27 3.27 17.08 -6.47
CA VAL A 27 1.91 17.62 -6.33
C VAL A 27 1.54 18.49 -7.53
N LEU A 28 2.44 19.36 -7.98
CA LEU A 28 2.24 20.19 -9.16
C LEU A 28 2.03 19.35 -10.42
N HIS A 29 2.89 18.35 -10.64
CA HIS A 29 2.77 17.45 -11.78
C HIS A 29 1.43 16.67 -11.75
N ALA A 30 1.06 16.12 -10.59
CA ALA A 30 -0.21 15.42 -10.41
C ALA A 30 -1.42 16.33 -10.64
N LEU A 31 -1.36 17.57 -10.14
CA LEU A 31 -2.40 18.57 -10.33
C LEU A 31 -2.58 18.94 -11.81
N LEU A 32 -1.48 19.21 -12.51
CA LEU A 32 -1.50 19.52 -13.95
C LEU A 32 -2.01 18.32 -14.77
N SER A 33 -1.60 17.10 -14.42
CA SER A 33 -2.10 15.88 -15.07
C SER A 33 -3.62 15.71 -14.89
N LYS A 34 -4.16 16.12 -13.74
CA LYS A 34 -5.60 16.02 -13.43
C LYS A 34 -6.42 17.13 -14.08
N LEU A 35 -5.92 18.36 -14.07
CA LEU A 35 -6.63 19.53 -14.59
C LEU A 35 -6.45 19.73 -16.11
N GLY A 36 -5.40 19.14 -16.70
CA GLY A 36 -5.00 19.45 -18.07
C GLY A 36 -4.53 20.91 -18.18
N THR A 37 -5.19 21.70 -19.02
CA THR A 37 -4.89 23.15 -19.15
C THR A 37 -5.61 23.93 -18.05
N PRO A 38 -4.89 24.54 -17.08
CA PRO A 38 -5.54 25.27 -16.00
C PRO A 38 -6.29 26.50 -16.53
N GLN A 39 -7.51 26.71 -16.04
CA GLN A 39 -8.37 27.84 -16.40
C GLN A 39 -8.95 28.50 -15.13
N GLY A 40 -9.24 29.80 -15.20
CA GLY A 40 -9.85 30.54 -14.10
C GLY A 40 -8.99 30.55 -12.82
N GLU A 41 -9.63 30.28 -11.68
CA GLU A 41 -8.97 30.30 -10.36
C GLU A 41 -7.85 29.25 -10.23
N TYR A 42 -7.89 28.16 -11.00
CA TYR A 42 -6.86 27.13 -11.00
C TYR A 42 -5.50 27.65 -11.50
N VAL A 43 -5.48 28.67 -12.38
CA VAL A 43 -4.22 29.28 -12.85
C VAL A 43 -3.48 29.97 -11.70
N LEU A 44 -4.23 30.60 -10.79
CA LEU A 44 -3.63 31.24 -9.61
C LEU A 44 -3.10 30.18 -8.65
N GLN A 45 -3.84 29.10 -8.42
CA GLN A 45 -3.42 28.01 -7.53
C GLN A 45 -2.15 27.30 -8.01
N VAL A 46 -2.06 27.03 -9.32
CA VAL A 46 -0.85 26.47 -9.96
C VAL A 46 0.33 27.45 -9.81
N LYS A 47 0.13 28.75 -10.07
CA LYS A 47 1.19 29.75 -9.90
C LYS A 47 1.65 29.88 -8.44
N CYS A 48 0.76 29.78 -7.47
CA CYS A 48 1.13 29.78 -6.06
C CYS A 48 2.03 28.57 -5.74
N LEU A 49 1.64 27.39 -6.24
CA LEU A 49 2.42 26.16 -6.08
C LEU A 49 3.76 26.18 -6.83
N GLU A 50 3.92 26.98 -7.88
CA GLU A 50 5.19 27.14 -8.60
C GLU A 50 6.14 28.16 -7.93
N ASN A 51 5.61 29.20 -7.31
CA ASN A 51 6.39 30.38 -6.93
C ASN A 51 6.67 30.51 -5.42
N ALA A 52 5.92 29.80 -4.56
CA ALA A 52 6.10 29.83 -3.12
C ALA A 52 6.45 28.44 -2.59
N LEU A 53 7.47 28.33 -1.72
CA LEU A 53 7.70 27.10 -0.97
C LEU A 53 6.65 26.98 0.12
N LEU A 54 5.75 26.02 -0.04
CA LEU A 54 4.68 25.74 0.91
C LEU A 54 5.16 24.73 1.95
N ASN A 55 4.55 24.74 3.14
CA ASN A 55 4.80 23.69 4.12
C ASN A 55 3.95 22.43 3.82
N ILE A 56 4.28 21.33 4.51
CA ILE A 56 3.63 20.02 4.30
C ILE A 56 2.10 20.08 4.53
N MET A 57 1.63 20.82 5.53
CA MET A 57 0.19 20.93 5.80
C MET A 57 -0.54 21.78 4.76
N GLU A 58 0.10 22.82 4.23
CA GLU A 58 -0.43 23.61 3.11
C GLU A 58 -0.54 22.77 1.84
N LEU A 59 0.49 21.97 1.53
CA LEU A 59 0.46 21.01 0.41
C LEU A 59 -0.64 19.97 0.61
N HIS A 60 -0.81 19.45 1.82
CA HIS A 60 -1.86 18.48 2.12
C HIS A 60 -3.26 19.09 1.97
N ASN A 61 -3.58 20.12 2.75
CA ASN A 61 -4.95 20.64 2.84
C ASN A 61 -5.34 21.48 1.61
N GLY A 62 -4.42 22.33 1.15
CA GLY A 62 -4.69 23.27 0.05
C GLY A 62 -4.68 22.61 -1.32
N TYR A 63 -3.99 21.47 -1.47
CA TYR A 63 -3.83 20.82 -2.77
C TYR A 63 -4.21 19.34 -2.74
N ALA A 64 -3.53 18.50 -1.97
CA ALA A 64 -3.74 17.06 -2.04
C ALA A 64 -5.17 16.65 -1.67
N GLU A 65 -5.72 17.23 -0.61
CA GLU A 65 -7.10 17.03 -0.16
C GLU A 65 -8.10 17.70 -1.11
N SER A 66 -7.92 19.00 -1.37
CA SER A 66 -8.88 19.81 -2.14
C SER A 66 -9.10 19.31 -3.58
N TYR A 67 -8.07 18.71 -4.18
CA TYR A 67 -8.13 18.17 -5.54
C TYR A 67 -8.23 16.64 -5.58
N ASN A 68 -8.43 15.97 -4.44
CA ASN A 68 -8.50 14.51 -4.35
C ASN A 68 -7.29 13.83 -5.02
N LEU A 69 -6.07 14.30 -4.71
CA LEU A 69 -4.81 13.74 -5.21
C LEU A 69 -4.31 12.67 -4.23
N TYR A 70 -5.00 11.53 -4.17
CA TYR A 70 -4.79 10.53 -3.13
C TYR A 70 -3.36 9.98 -3.06
N VAL A 71 -2.71 9.75 -4.20
CA VAL A 71 -1.31 9.31 -4.25
C VAL A 71 -0.38 10.35 -3.62
N MET A 72 -0.68 11.64 -3.80
CA MET A 72 0.09 12.72 -3.18
C MET A 72 -0.16 12.81 -1.67
N LYS A 73 -1.37 12.50 -1.19
CA LYS A 73 -1.66 12.37 0.24
C LYS A 73 -0.77 11.28 0.87
N LEU A 74 -0.68 10.10 0.24
CA LEU A 74 0.19 9.01 0.71
C LEU A 74 1.67 9.41 0.71
N LEU A 75 2.14 10.12 -0.32
CA LEU A 75 3.51 10.65 -0.36
C LEU A 75 3.78 11.61 0.80
N ILE A 76 2.84 12.52 1.07
CA ILE A 76 2.93 13.44 2.20
C ILE A 76 2.97 12.66 3.53
N PHE A 77 2.12 11.64 3.71
CA PHE A 77 2.15 10.80 4.92
C PHE A 77 3.48 10.09 5.10
N LYS A 78 4.07 9.55 4.03
CA LYS A 78 5.38 8.90 4.05
C LYS A 78 6.49 9.84 4.51
N VAL A 79 6.57 11.04 3.91
CA VAL A 79 7.66 11.98 4.20
C VAL A 79 7.49 12.64 5.57
N SER A 80 6.26 12.92 5.98
CA SER A 80 5.99 13.49 7.30
C SER A 80 5.96 12.47 8.46
N ASP A 81 6.15 11.18 8.16
CA ASP A 81 5.91 10.04 9.08
C ASP A 81 4.58 10.17 9.85
N CYS A 82 3.53 10.60 9.15
CA CYS A 82 2.19 10.77 9.73
C CYS A 82 1.51 9.40 9.90
N ARG A 83 1.52 8.88 11.13
CA ARG A 83 0.95 7.57 11.47
C ARG A 83 -0.50 7.62 11.96
N ASP A 84 -1.33 8.42 11.29
CA ASP A 84 -2.77 8.39 11.54
C ASP A 84 -3.43 7.30 10.70
N SER A 85 -3.69 6.15 11.32
CA SER A 85 -4.28 4.98 10.66
C SER A 85 -5.65 5.28 10.03
N ARG A 86 -6.44 6.21 10.59
CA ARG A 86 -7.75 6.56 10.05
C ARG A 86 -7.62 7.38 8.77
N LEU A 87 -6.69 8.34 8.75
CA LEU A 87 -6.43 9.14 7.55
C LEU A 87 -5.85 8.29 6.42
N THR A 88 -4.89 7.41 6.74
CA THR A 88 -4.33 6.50 5.75
C THR A 88 -5.38 5.51 5.25
N GLN A 89 -6.15 4.87 6.13
CA GLN A 89 -7.22 3.96 5.74
C GLN A 89 -8.26 4.65 4.84
N SER A 90 -8.78 5.82 5.23
CA SER A 90 -9.77 6.56 4.42
C SER A 90 -9.22 7.00 3.06
N THR A 91 -7.92 7.32 2.99
CA THR A 91 -7.26 7.64 1.72
C THR A 91 -7.19 6.39 0.81
N TRP A 92 -6.85 5.23 1.36
CA TRP A 92 -6.87 3.97 0.61
C TRP A 92 -8.27 3.56 0.16
N GLU A 93 -9.28 3.75 1.02
CA GLU A 93 -10.68 3.49 0.68
C GLU A 93 -11.11 4.39 -0.50
N ALA A 94 -10.71 5.66 -0.50
CA ALA A 94 -10.96 6.57 -1.59
C ALA A 94 -10.23 6.18 -2.90
N ILE A 95 -8.98 5.70 -2.83
CA ILE A 95 -8.24 5.19 -4.00
C ILE A 95 -8.97 4.02 -4.65
N ILE A 96 -9.40 3.05 -3.84
CA ILE A 96 -10.09 1.87 -4.33
C ILE A 96 -11.44 2.25 -4.94
N ALA A 97 -12.21 3.10 -4.26
CA ALA A 97 -13.50 3.57 -4.75
C ALA A 97 -13.36 4.36 -6.07
N ASP A 98 -12.38 5.26 -6.17
CA ASP A 98 -12.11 6.03 -7.40
C ASP A 98 -11.71 5.11 -8.57
N THR A 99 -10.91 4.07 -8.27
CA THR A 99 -10.53 3.05 -9.25
C THR A 99 -11.74 2.25 -9.72
N GLN A 100 -12.63 1.85 -8.82
CA GLN A 100 -13.87 1.12 -9.16
C GLN A 100 -14.83 1.96 -10.02
N ASN A 101 -14.95 3.26 -9.72
CA ASN A 101 -15.84 4.17 -10.43
C ASN A 101 -15.33 4.57 -11.82
N SER A 102 -14.02 4.45 -12.06
CA SER A 102 -13.38 4.88 -13.30
C SER A 102 -13.39 3.83 -14.41
N VAL A 103 -13.78 2.59 -14.13
CA VAL A 103 -13.68 1.45 -15.07
C VAL A 103 -14.94 0.60 -15.09
N MET A 104 -15.08 -0.23 -16.12
CA MET A 104 -16.19 -1.17 -16.24
C MET A 104 -16.08 -2.27 -15.16
N PRO A 105 -17.20 -2.84 -14.66
CA PRO A 105 -17.19 -3.85 -13.59
C PRO A 105 -16.24 -5.03 -13.83
N GLU A 106 -16.16 -5.52 -15.07
CA GLU A 106 -15.27 -6.60 -15.49
C GLU A 106 -13.77 -6.30 -15.35
N GLN A 107 -13.39 -5.01 -15.32
CA GLN A 107 -12.00 -4.56 -15.23
C GLN A 107 -11.63 -4.07 -13.83
N GLN A 108 -12.59 -3.96 -12.90
CA GLN A 108 -12.36 -3.35 -11.59
C GLN A 108 -11.25 -4.08 -10.81
N MET A 109 -11.32 -5.42 -10.72
CA MET A 109 -10.36 -6.20 -9.92
C MET A 109 -8.95 -6.15 -10.50
N ALA A 110 -8.82 -6.18 -11.84
CA ALA A 110 -7.53 -6.05 -12.51
C ALA A 110 -6.90 -4.67 -12.26
N ASN A 111 -7.70 -3.60 -12.34
CA ASN A 111 -7.21 -2.24 -12.08
C ASN A 111 -6.88 -2.01 -10.60
N ILE A 112 -7.67 -2.57 -9.67
CA ILE A 112 -7.35 -2.53 -8.23
C ILE A 112 -6.02 -3.23 -7.97
N SER A 113 -5.81 -4.42 -8.56
CA SER A 113 -4.54 -5.13 -8.41
C SER A 113 -3.37 -4.31 -8.96
N ALA A 114 -3.53 -3.71 -10.14
CA ALA A 114 -2.50 -2.88 -10.76
C ALA A 114 -2.16 -1.64 -9.91
N ILE A 115 -3.16 -0.90 -9.41
CA ILE A 115 -2.91 0.30 -8.60
C ILE A 115 -2.30 -0.06 -7.24
N VAL A 116 -2.78 -1.13 -6.58
CA VAL A 116 -2.22 -1.58 -5.30
C VAL A 116 -0.77 -2.04 -5.48
N SER A 117 -0.48 -2.80 -6.54
CA SER A 117 0.89 -3.23 -6.86
C SER A 117 1.82 -2.03 -7.13
N ALA A 118 1.35 -1.05 -7.91
CA ALA A 118 2.13 0.15 -8.21
C ALA A 118 2.41 0.95 -6.93
N LEU A 119 1.41 1.15 -6.08
CA LEU A 119 1.56 1.89 -4.83
C LEU A 119 2.44 1.13 -3.82
N ALA A 120 2.34 -0.20 -3.75
CA ALA A 120 3.24 -1.03 -2.94
C ALA A 120 4.70 -0.81 -3.33
N SER A 121 5.01 -0.81 -4.63
CA SER A 121 6.37 -0.61 -5.13
C SER A 121 6.95 0.77 -4.79
N CYS A 122 6.09 1.77 -4.59
CA CYS A 122 6.48 3.14 -4.26
C CYS A 122 6.56 3.41 -2.75
N PHE A 123 5.67 2.80 -1.98
CA PHE A 123 5.42 3.18 -0.59
C PHE A 123 5.86 2.13 0.44
N PHE A 124 5.90 0.85 0.10
CA PHE A 124 6.45 -0.17 1.01
C PHE A 124 7.95 0.11 1.31
N PRO A 125 8.45 -0.06 2.54
CA PRO A 125 7.79 -0.56 3.76
C PRO A 125 7.26 0.55 4.70
N SER A 126 6.84 1.71 4.19
CA SER A 126 6.36 2.81 5.04
C SER A 126 4.98 2.52 5.63
N GLU A 127 4.88 2.34 6.95
CA GLU A 127 3.60 2.17 7.65
C GLU A 127 2.68 3.40 7.56
N ALA A 128 3.23 4.60 7.39
CA ALA A 128 2.45 5.83 7.25
C ALA A 128 1.66 5.87 5.92
N ALA A 129 2.24 5.34 4.84
CA ALA A 129 1.65 5.39 3.50
C ALA A 129 1.12 4.04 2.99
N PHE A 130 1.73 2.94 3.41
CA PHE A 130 1.38 1.57 3.03
C PHE A 130 1.29 0.67 4.28
N PRO A 131 0.27 0.85 5.14
CA PRO A 131 0.05 0.00 6.30
C PRO A 131 -0.41 -1.39 5.84
N LEU A 132 0.50 -2.36 5.84
CA LEU A 132 0.29 -3.67 5.21
C LEU A 132 -0.92 -4.41 5.79
N ASP A 133 -1.11 -4.38 7.10
CA ASP A 133 -2.24 -5.06 7.77
C ASP A 133 -3.59 -4.48 7.35
N ILE A 134 -3.68 -3.14 7.26
CA ILE A 134 -4.91 -2.45 6.83
C ILE A 134 -5.21 -2.78 5.38
N ILE A 135 -4.21 -2.72 4.50
CA ILE A 135 -4.36 -3.00 3.07
C ILE A 135 -4.77 -4.47 2.86
N THR A 136 -4.15 -5.41 3.60
CA THR A 136 -4.48 -6.83 3.55
C THR A 136 -5.93 -7.07 3.96
N LEU A 137 -6.39 -6.44 5.04
CA LEU A 137 -7.80 -6.50 5.47
C LEU A 137 -8.75 -5.91 4.41
N MET A 138 -8.36 -4.82 3.74
CA MET A 138 -9.17 -4.22 2.67
C MET A 138 -9.27 -5.12 1.45
N LEU A 139 -8.16 -5.74 1.04
CA LEU A 139 -8.15 -6.73 -0.05
C LEU A 139 -8.98 -7.97 0.29
N GLU A 140 -8.98 -8.40 1.55
CA GLU A 140 -9.84 -9.49 2.03
C GLU A 140 -11.32 -9.17 1.85
N LYS A 141 -11.75 -7.98 2.31
CA LYS A 141 -13.14 -7.53 2.17
C LYS A 141 -13.56 -7.49 0.71
N LEU A 142 -12.72 -6.92 -0.16
CA LEU A 142 -12.97 -6.88 -1.60
C LEU A 142 -13.06 -8.27 -2.21
N ALA A 143 -12.19 -9.19 -1.78
CA ALA A 143 -12.20 -10.57 -2.26
C ALA A 143 -13.48 -11.31 -1.89
N LEU A 144 -13.96 -11.13 -0.66
CA LEU A 144 -15.20 -11.74 -0.18
C LEU A 144 -16.44 -11.19 -0.91
N GLU A 145 -16.47 -9.88 -1.13
CA GLU A 145 -17.55 -9.21 -1.88
C GLU A 145 -17.58 -9.66 -3.35
N ASN A 146 -16.43 -9.90 -3.96
CA ASN A 146 -16.28 -10.23 -5.38
C ASN A 146 -15.83 -11.69 -5.62
N ARG A 147 -16.15 -12.60 -4.69
CA ARG A 147 -15.71 -14.01 -4.67
C ARG A 147 -16.03 -14.82 -5.92
N HIS A 148 -16.99 -14.38 -6.72
CA HIS A 148 -17.39 -15.05 -7.97
C HIS A 148 -16.46 -14.73 -9.14
N VAL A 149 -15.66 -13.67 -9.03
CA VAL A 149 -14.79 -13.15 -10.09
C VAL A 149 -13.32 -13.32 -9.73
N ILE A 150 -12.98 -13.25 -8.45
CA ILE A 150 -11.60 -13.31 -7.97
C ILE A 150 -11.15 -14.75 -7.81
N SER A 151 -9.98 -15.06 -8.39
CA SER A 151 -9.30 -16.33 -8.19
C SER A 151 -8.62 -16.39 -6.83
N GLN A 152 -8.52 -17.59 -6.27
CA GLN A 152 -7.63 -17.86 -5.14
C GLN A 152 -6.20 -17.45 -5.51
N GLY A 153 -5.44 -16.93 -4.55
CA GLY A 153 -4.09 -16.38 -4.71
C GLY A 153 -4.05 -14.91 -5.12
N TRP A 154 -5.17 -14.29 -5.51
CA TRP A 154 -5.17 -12.93 -6.07
C TRP A 154 -4.62 -11.87 -5.10
N LYS A 155 -4.96 -11.96 -3.80
CA LYS A 155 -4.52 -11.01 -2.79
C LYS A 155 -2.99 -11.08 -2.56
N PRO A 156 -2.41 -12.26 -2.24
CA PRO A 156 -0.96 -12.36 -2.08
C PRO A 156 -0.20 -12.05 -3.38
N GLN A 157 -0.72 -12.45 -4.54
CA GLN A 157 -0.09 -12.14 -5.84
C GLN A 157 -0.06 -10.65 -6.15
N THR A 158 -1.12 -9.91 -5.80
CA THR A 158 -1.17 -8.45 -5.95
C THR A 158 -0.06 -7.78 -5.14
N LEU A 159 0.12 -8.17 -3.87
CA LEU A 159 1.16 -7.61 -3.01
C LEU A 159 2.57 -8.03 -3.48
N ALA A 160 2.76 -9.29 -3.85
CA ALA A 160 4.03 -9.80 -4.36
C ALA A 160 4.44 -9.13 -5.68
N THR A 161 3.49 -8.89 -6.59
CA THR A 161 3.73 -8.14 -7.84
C THR A 161 4.21 -6.72 -7.57
N GLY A 162 3.73 -6.11 -6.49
CA GLY A 162 4.20 -4.81 -6.00
C GLY A 162 5.57 -4.83 -5.34
N GLY A 163 6.23 -5.99 -5.23
CA GLY A 163 7.54 -6.14 -4.61
C GLY A 163 7.53 -6.30 -3.09
N VAL A 164 6.36 -6.54 -2.48
CA VAL A 164 6.29 -6.85 -1.04
C VAL A 164 6.88 -8.25 -0.81
N PRO A 165 7.82 -8.42 0.14
CA PRO A 165 8.43 -9.72 0.43
C PRO A 165 7.38 -10.75 0.88
N TYR A 166 7.50 -11.99 0.39
CA TYR A 166 6.62 -13.10 0.74
C TYR A 166 6.48 -13.31 2.25
N GLY A 167 7.57 -13.15 3.02
CA GLY A 167 7.53 -13.25 4.49
C GLY A 167 6.63 -12.20 5.13
N SER A 168 6.73 -10.94 4.70
CA SER A 168 5.87 -9.86 5.20
C SER A 168 4.40 -10.07 4.83
N ILE A 169 4.13 -10.56 3.61
CA ILE A 169 2.77 -10.92 3.19
C ILE A 169 2.24 -12.06 4.07
N PHE A 170 3.05 -13.10 4.29
CA PHE A 170 2.66 -14.24 5.11
C PHE A 170 2.32 -13.81 6.54
N ASP A 171 3.18 -13.00 7.18
CA ASP A 171 2.94 -12.50 8.54
C ASP A 171 1.65 -11.67 8.62
N ALA A 172 1.40 -10.79 7.65
CA ALA A 172 0.16 -9.99 7.61
C ALA A 172 -1.11 -10.86 7.47
N PHE A 173 -1.04 -11.92 6.66
CA PHE A 173 -2.17 -12.85 6.48
C PHE A 173 -2.38 -13.74 7.72
N GLN A 174 -1.31 -14.15 8.40
CA GLN A 174 -1.39 -14.87 9.68
C GLN A 174 -2.00 -13.98 10.76
N ASN A 175 -1.51 -12.75 10.90
CA ASN A 175 -2.08 -11.77 11.82
C ASN A 175 -3.57 -11.54 11.55
N LEU A 176 -3.98 -11.48 10.29
CA LEU A 176 -5.38 -11.37 9.90
C LEU A 176 -6.21 -12.60 10.33
N ASN A 177 -5.67 -13.81 10.15
CA ASN A 177 -6.31 -15.06 10.56
C ASN A 177 -6.46 -15.12 12.10
N GLU A 178 -5.37 -14.88 12.84
CA GLU A 178 -5.32 -14.91 14.29
C GLU A 178 -6.22 -13.85 14.94
N SER A 179 -6.29 -12.67 14.33
CA SER A 179 -7.08 -11.55 14.86
C SER A 179 -8.59 -11.81 14.83
N GLN A 180 -9.06 -12.88 14.16
CA GLN A 180 -10.49 -13.24 14.02
C GLN A 180 -11.38 -12.01 13.77
N ILE A 181 -10.89 -11.05 12.97
CA ILE A 181 -11.62 -9.81 12.70
C ILE A 181 -12.95 -10.25 12.11
N LEU A 182 -14.05 -9.77 12.71
CA LEU A 182 -15.46 -10.24 12.64
C LEU A 182 -16.02 -10.72 11.27
N LEU A 183 -15.30 -10.49 10.18
CA LEU A 183 -15.52 -11.02 8.84
C LEU A 183 -15.43 -12.57 8.77
N PHE A 184 -14.61 -13.21 9.61
CA PHE A 184 -14.32 -14.66 9.54
C PHE A 184 -15.31 -15.57 10.29
N ASN A 185 -16.45 -15.07 10.76
CA ASN A 185 -17.47 -15.92 11.38
C ASN A 185 -18.25 -16.81 10.37
N VAL A 186 -17.75 -16.86 9.13
CA VAL A 186 -18.28 -17.58 7.98
C VAL A 186 -17.18 -18.56 7.58
N GLN A 187 -17.45 -19.86 7.69
CA GLN A 187 -16.47 -20.93 7.44
C GLN A 187 -15.82 -20.79 6.05
N GLU A 188 -16.56 -20.25 5.09
CA GLU A 188 -16.10 -19.97 3.73
C GLU A 188 -15.01 -18.89 3.67
N ALA A 189 -15.02 -17.88 4.54
CA ALA A 189 -13.99 -16.83 4.57
C ALA A 189 -12.65 -17.38 5.07
N VAL A 190 -12.68 -18.27 6.06
CA VAL A 190 -11.48 -18.98 6.57
C VAL A 190 -10.91 -19.92 5.51
N GLN A 191 -11.77 -20.62 4.76
CA GLN A 191 -11.34 -21.46 3.63
C GLN A 191 -10.70 -20.64 2.50
N PHE A 192 -11.23 -19.45 2.22
CA PHE A 192 -10.67 -18.58 1.20
C PHE A 192 -9.28 -18.07 1.63
N LEU A 193 -9.16 -17.54 2.85
CA LEU A 193 -7.89 -17.08 3.40
C LEU A 193 -6.83 -18.20 3.47
N SER A 194 -7.18 -19.37 3.99
CA SER A 194 -6.25 -20.51 4.06
C SER A 194 -5.82 -20.99 2.68
N SER A 195 -6.70 -20.96 1.68
CA SER A 195 -6.35 -21.26 0.29
C SER A 195 -5.38 -20.22 -0.29
N ASP A 196 -5.57 -18.94 0.00
CA ASP A 196 -4.63 -17.89 -0.43
C ASP A 196 -3.26 -18.06 0.22
N ILE A 197 -3.22 -18.43 1.50
CA ILE A 197 -1.97 -18.71 2.21
C ILE A 197 -1.28 -19.95 1.61
N ALA A 198 -2.01 -21.01 1.27
CA ALA A 198 -1.43 -22.18 0.61
C ALA A 198 -0.82 -21.85 -0.75
N ILE A 199 -1.47 -20.99 -1.54
CA ILE A 199 -0.92 -20.50 -2.82
C ILE A 199 0.31 -19.62 -2.58
N LEU A 200 0.26 -18.71 -1.61
CA LEU A 200 1.39 -17.87 -1.22
C LEU A 200 2.63 -18.72 -0.86
N ILE A 201 2.44 -19.79 -0.07
CA ILE A 201 3.54 -20.69 0.32
C ILE A 201 4.08 -21.44 -0.90
N SER A 202 3.19 -21.89 -1.79
CA SER A 202 3.59 -22.58 -3.03
C SER A 202 4.41 -21.65 -3.92
N ASP A 203 3.94 -20.42 -4.14
CA ASP A 203 4.64 -19.40 -4.93
C ASP A 203 5.99 -19.02 -4.28
N TRP A 204 6.02 -18.89 -2.95
CA TRP A 204 7.24 -18.59 -2.21
C TRP A 204 8.26 -19.74 -2.31
N LEU A 205 7.81 -20.99 -2.23
CA LEU A 205 8.66 -22.16 -2.38
C LEU A 205 9.23 -22.25 -3.80
N GLU A 206 8.41 -22.03 -4.83
CA GLU A 206 8.86 -22.00 -6.22
C GLU A 206 9.94 -20.92 -6.44
N GLU A 207 9.74 -19.72 -5.89
CA GLU A 207 10.71 -18.64 -5.97
C GLU A 207 12.00 -18.95 -5.20
N ALA A 208 11.91 -19.60 -4.03
CA ALA A 208 13.06 -20.01 -3.23
C ALA A 208 13.90 -21.12 -3.87
N ILE A 209 13.27 -22.01 -4.66
CA ILE A 209 13.95 -23.09 -5.40
C ILE A 209 14.68 -22.54 -6.64
N ARG A 210 14.33 -21.36 -7.15
CA ARG A 210 14.97 -20.77 -8.33
C ARG A 210 16.48 -20.62 -8.11
N PRO A 211 17.34 -21.24 -8.96
CA PRO A 211 18.80 -21.31 -8.75
C PRO A 211 19.51 -19.96 -8.65
N GLN A 212 18.87 -18.89 -9.10
CA GLN A 212 19.41 -17.55 -9.27
C GLN A 212 19.35 -16.70 -7.98
N LEU A 213 18.54 -17.10 -6.99
CA LEU A 213 18.19 -16.31 -5.80
C LEU A 213 18.57 -16.98 -4.46
N ARG A 214 19.54 -17.90 -4.47
CA ARG A 214 19.97 -18.68 -3.28
C ARG A 214 20.34 -17.83 -2.04
N VAL A 215 20.57 -16.53 -2.18
CA VAL A 215 20.85 -15.60 -1.07
C VAL A 215 19.58 -15.24 -0.27
N LEU A 216 18.40 -15.21 -0.90
CA LEU A 216 17.09 -15.00 -0.24
C LEU A 216 16.52 -16.29 0.40
N CYS A 217 17.11 -17.45 0.07
CA CYS A 217 16.68 -18.77 0.54
C CYS A 217 16.85 -18.95 2.07
N ASN A 218 17.70 -18.14 2.70
CA ASN A 218 17.89 -18.17 4.16
C ASN A 218 16.69 -17.63 4.95
N ASP A 219 15.79 -16.88 4.32
CA ASP A 219 14.63 -16.29 4.98
C ASP A 219 13.36 -17.14 4.85
N PHE A 220 13.43 -18.34 4.25
CA PHE A 220 12.29 -19.26 4.17
C PHE A 220 12.15 -20.05 5.49
N PRO A 221 11.14 -19.76 6.33
CA PRO A 221 11.06 -20.32 7.67
C PRO A 221 10.39 -21.70 7.61
N VAL A 222 11.16 -22.71 7.19
CA VAL A 222 10.68 -24.10 6.98
C VAL A 222 9.85 -24.61 8.17
N ASN A 223 10.29 -24.35 9.40
CA ASN A 223 9.62 -24.84 10.61
C ASN A 223 8.28 -24.13 10.88
N LEU A 224 8.22 -22.82 10.62
CA LEU A 224 7.02 -22.01 10.83
C LEU A 224 5.95 -22.32 9.78
N LEU A 225 6.41 -22.60 8.55
CA LEU A 225 5.55 -23.05 7.47
C LEU A 225 5.02 -24.47 7.70
N ASP A 226 5.82 -25.38 8.25
CA ASP A 226 5.36 -26.73 8.58
C ASP A 226 4.26 -26.69 9.66
N ASP A 227 4.44 -25.89 10.71
CA ASP A 227 3.42 -25.68 11.75
C ASP A 227 2.14 -25.04 11.19
N ALA A 228 2.29 -24.00 10.35
CA ALA A 228 1.15 -23.34 9.70
C ALA A 228 0.40 -24.27 8.74
N VAL A 229 1.09 -25.03 7.90
CA VAL A 229 0.48 -26.01 6.98
C VAL A 229 -0.26 -27.09 7.76
N ASN A 230 0.31 -27.59 8.85
CA ASN A 230 -0.35 -28.57 9.71
C ASN A 230 -1.60 -28.01 10.40
N GLN A 231 -1.61 -26.71 10.73
CA GLN A 231 -2.80 -26.04 11.25
C GLN A 231 -3.88 -25.91 10.17
N TYR A 232 -3.54 -25.42 8.97
CA TYR A 232 -4.50 -25.26 7.88
C TYR A 232 -5.08 -26.58 7.39
N LEU A 233 -4.29 -27.65 7.36
CA LEU A 233 -4.80 -28.99 7.02
C LEU A 233 -5.86 -29.49 8.02
N ARG A 234 -5.77 -29.11 9.30
CA ARG A 234 -6.80 -29.44 10.30
C ARG A 234 -8.06 -28.61 10.16
N GLU A 235 -7.95 -27.38 9.66
CA GLU A 235 -9.08 -26.48 9.43
C GLU A 235 -9.85 -26.82 8.13
N LEU A 236 -9.16 -27.43 7.14
CA LEU A 236 -9.73 -27.88 5.87
C LEU A 236 -10.39 -29.26 5.91
N ASP A 237 -10.22 -30.03 6.99
CA ASP A 237 -10.79 -31.38 7.15
C ASP A 237 -11.98 -31.31 8.15
N PRO A 238 -13.21 -30.98 7.68
CA PRO A 238 -14.37 -30.96 8.57
C PRO A 238 -14.71 -32.40 8.94
N GLN A 239 -14.66 -32.72 10.23
CA GLN A 239 -15.42 -33.87 10.75
C GLN A 239 -16.91 -33.63 10.62
#